data_AF-A0A4Q3RCS7-F1
#
_entry.id   AF-A0A4Q3RCS7-F1
#
_cell.length_a   1.000
_cell.length_b   1.000
_cell.length_c   1.000
_cell.angle_alpha   90.00
_cell.angle_beta   90.00
_cell.angle_gamma   90.00
#
_symmetry.space_group_name_H-M   'P 1'
#
loop_
_entity.id
_entity.type
_entity.pdbx_description
1 polymer ?
#
loop_
_entity_poly.entity_id
_entity_poly.type
_entity_poly.pdbx_seq_one_letter_code
_entity_poly.pdbx_strand_id
1 'polypeptide(L)'
;MENYDVIVIGAGAAGLIAALELALAGKKVCVLEAKDRCGGRMHTINAENNTAVELGAEFVHGNLPITKELLRKAGGSLYEVKGRIWQKHEGHLQEQGDFIGDYDELEEKFKELEQDISVKDFLENCLSGEKYEALRFTLQNYVEGYYAADIA
;
A
#
# COMPACT_ATOMS: atom_id res chain seq x y z
N MET A 1 16.70 -20.50 30.18
CA MET A 1 16.15 -19.50 29.24
C MET A 1 17.29 -19.07 28.34
N GLU A 2 17.05 -18.99 27.04
CA GLU A 2 17.99 -18.29 26.17
C GLU A 2 17.88 -16.78 26.44
N ASN A 3 19.02 -16.13 26.65
CA ASN A 3 19.08 -14.66 26.68
C ASN A 3 19.14 -14.14 25.25
N TYR A 4 18.37 -13.09 24.95
CA TYR A 4 18.40 -12.33 23.70
C TYR A 4 18.68 -10.86 24.03
N ASP A 5 19.41 -10.17 23.16
CA ASP A 5 19.68 -8.73 23.29
C ASP A 5 18.45 -7.91 22.90
N VAL A 6 17.70 -8.37 21.89
CA VAL A 6 16.50 -7.70 21.37
C VAL A 6 15.44 -8.73 21.00
N ILE A 7 14.18 -8.41 21.32
CA ILE A 7 13.01 -9.14 20.85
C ILE A 7 12.23 -8.23 19.89
N VAL A 8 12.02 -8.69 18.67
CA VAL A 8 11.17 -8.03 17.67
C VAL A 8 9.83 -8.74 17.64
N ILE A 9 8.75 -7.97 17.83
CA ILE A 9 7.39 -8.49 17.81
C ILE A 9 6.79 -8.20 16.42
N GLY A 10 6.52 -9.25 15.66
CA GLY A 10 5.98 -9.24 14.30
C GLY A 10 7.05 -9.53 13.24
N ALA A 11 6.83 -10.56 12.42
CA ALA A 11 7.63 -10.95 11.26
C ALA A 11 7.06 -10.39 9.94
N GLY A 12 6.58 -9.14 9.96
CA GLY A 12 6.28 -8.36 8.75
C GLY A 12 7.55 -7.71 8.18
N ALA A 13 7.42 -7.02 7.04
CA ALA A 13 8.56 -6.36 6.37
C ALA A 13 9.41 -5.49 7.32
N ALA A 14 8.78 -4.66 8.14
CA ALA A 14 9.45 -3.78 9.11
C ALA A 14 10.18 -4.57 10.22
N GLY A 15 9.54 -5.61 10.76
CA GLY A 15 10.16 -6.43 11.81
C GLY A 15 11.33 -7.26 11.29
N LEU A 16 11.20 -7.82 10.09
CA LEU A 16 12.27 -8.60 9.45
C LEU A 16 13.48 -7.73 9.09
N ILE A 17 13.28 -6.50 8.59
CA ILE A 17 14.41 -5.60 8.31
C ILE A 17 15.09 -5.13 9.60
N ALA A 18 14.31 -4.80 10.64
CA ALA A 18 14.88 -4.45 11.95
C ALA A 18 15.69 -5.61 12.56
N ALA A 19 15.16 -6.84 12.51
CA ALA A 19 15.86 -8.01 12.98
C ALA A 19 17.14 -8.29 12.17
N LEU A 20 17.09 -8.12 10.84
CA LEU A 20 18.25 -8.28 9.96
C LEU A 20 19.35 -7.27 10.30
N GLU A 21 19.01 -5.98 10.43
CA GLU A 21 19.98 -4.92 10.76
C GLU A 21 20.63 -5.14 12.14
N LEU A 22 19.83 -5.50 13.15
CA LEU A 22 20.33 -5.80 14.49
C LEU A 22 21.23 -7.04 14.52
N ALA A 23 20.85 -8.09 13.78
CA ALA A 23 21.66 -9.30 13.65
C ALA A 23 22.99 -9.01 12.94
N LEU A 24 22.98 -8.20 11.88
CA LEU A 24 24.20 -7.75 11.18
C LEU A 24 25.10 -6.88 12.08
N ALA A 25 24.52 -6.16 13.04
CA ALA A 25 25.24 -5.44 14.08
C ALA A 25 25.74 -6.34 15.24
N GLY A 26 25.60 -7.66 15.11
CA GLY A 26 26.09 -8.65 16.07
C GLY A 26 25.21 -8.86 17.30
N LYS A 27 23.95 -8.42 17.28
CA LYS A 27 22.99 -8.65 18.38
C LYS A 27 22.35 -10.02 18.26
N LYS A 28 22.09 -10.67 19.40
CA LYS A 28 21.29 -11.88 19.48
C LYS A 28 19.80 -11.52 19.49
N VAL A 29 19.13 -11.68 18.35
CA VAL A 29 17.74 -11.24 18.13
C VAL A 29 16.77 -12.42 18.14
N CYS A 30 15.63 -12.26 18.81
CA CYS A 30 14.47 -13.16 18.68
C CYS A 30 13.34 -12.43 17.93
N VAL A 31 12.71 -13.09 16.96
CA VAL A 31 11.51 -12.58 16.29
C VAL A 31 10.31 -13.42 16.71
N LEU A 32 9.28 -12.78 17.24
CA LEU A 32 8.03 -13.43 17.63
C LEU A 32 6.93 -13.04 16.66
N GLU A 33 6.32 -14.00 16.00
CA GLU A 33 5.20 -13.79 15.07
C GLU A 33 3.94 -14.46 15.62
N ALA A 34 2.80 -13.78 15.46
CA ALA A 34 1.52 -14.29 15.92
C ALA A 34 0.95 -15.38 14.99
N LYS A 35 1.27 -15.30 13.70
CA LYS A 35 0.88 -16.27 12.67
C LYS A 35 1.89 -17.42 12.57
N ASP A 36 1.48 -18.46 11.86
CA ASP A 36 2.33 -19.58 11.44
C ASP A 36 3.23 -19.25 10.23
N ARG A 37 3.21 -17.99 9.77
CA ARG A 37 3.96 -17.50 8.61
C ARG A 37 4.50 -16.10 8.84
N CYS A 38 5.62 -15.79 8.20
CA CYS A 38 6.10 -14.42 8.08
C CYS A 38 5.42 -13.67 6.93
N GLY A 39 5.82 -12.41 6.70
CA GLY A 39 5.35 -11.55 5.62
C GLY A 39 4.39 -10.44 6.08
N GLY A 40 3.75 -10.61 7.24
CA GLY A 40 2.81 -9.63 7.78
C GLY A 40 1.60 -9.40 6.85
N ARG A 41 1.55 -8.22 6.23
CA ARG A 41 0.52 -7.86 5.23
C ARG A 41 0.78 -8.47 3.85
N MET A 42 1.96 -9.03 3.60
CA MET A 42 2.22 -9.85 2.41
C MET A 42 1.82 -11.30 2.69
N HIS A 43 1.15 -11.92 1.72
CA HIS A 43 0.73 -13.30 1.74
C HIS A 43 0.62 -13.86 0.33
N THR A 44 1.69 -14.51 -0.12
CA THR A 44 1.67 -15.26 -1.37
C THR A 44 1.06 -16.64 -1.14
N ILE A 45 0.12 -17.04 -1.98
CA ILE A 45 -0.40 -18.41 -2.10
C ILE A 45 -0.03 -18.97 -3.47
N ASN A 46 -0.01 -20.29 -3.63
CA ASN A 46 0.14 -20.92 -4.94
C ASN A 46 -1.24 -21.41 -5.41
N ALA A 47 -1.68 -20.93 -6.57
CA ALA A 47 -2.85 -21.48 -7.26
C ALA A 47 -2.59 -22.92 -7.74
N GLU A 48 -3.63 -23.63 -8.20
CA GLU A 48 -3.56 -25.04 -8.60
C GLU A 48 -2.47 -25.34 -9.65
N ASN A 49 -2.13 -24.36 -10.47
CA ASN A 49 -1.08 -24.44 -11.50
C ASN A 49 0.31 -23.98 -11.01
N ASN A 50 0.53 -23.88 -9.69
CA ASN A 50 1.72 -23.32 -9.05
C ASN A 50 2.00 -21.84 -9.39
N THR A 51 1.00 -21.10 -9.84
CA THR A 51 1.14 -19.65 -10.00
C THR A 51 1.06 -18.98 -8.64
N ALA A 52 2.08 -18.17 -8.33
CA ALA A 52 2.06 -17.31 -7.16
C ALA A 52 0.95 -16.26 -7.31
N VAL A 53 0.06 -16.18 -6.33
CA VAL A 53 -0.99 -15.16 -6.21
C VAL A 53 -0.77 -14.44 -4.89
N GLU A 54 -0.67 -13.12 -4.96
CA GLU A 54 -0.47 -12.29 -3.77
C GLU A 54 -1.83 -11.86 -3.20
N LEU A 55 -2.11 -12.22 -1.95
CA LEU A 55 -3.32 -11.81 -1.21
C LEU A 55 -3.10 -10.54 -0.39
N GLY A 56 -2.01 -9.83 -0.66
CA GLY A 56 -1.49 -8.72 0.12
C GLY A 56 -0.84 -7.66 -0.76
N ALA A 57 0.36 -7.22 -0.39
CA ALA A 57 1.09 -6.21 -1.17
C ALA A 57 1.76 -6.84 -2.40
N GLU A 58 1.25 -6.50 -3.59
CA GLU A 58 1.70 -7.08 -4.87
C GLU A 58 2.70 -6.21 -5.64
N PHE A 59 2.57 -4.88 -5.57
CA PHE A 59 3.32 -3.96 -6.43
C PHE A 59 4.44 -3.22 -5.71
N VAL A 60 5.57 -3.06 -6.39
CA VAL A 60 6.69 -2.19 -5.97
C VAL A 60 6.61 -0.88 -6.77
N HIS A 61 6.30 0.21 -6.08
CA HIS A 61 6.14 1.53 -6.69
C HIS A 61 7.40 2.40 -6.51
N GLY A 62 7.72 3.21 -7.52
CA GLY A 62 8.78 4.20 -7.45
C GLY A 62 10.20 3.62 -7.38
N ASN A 63 11.14 4.45 -6.92
CA ASN A 63 12.52 4.03 -6.74
C ASN A 63 12.80 3.71 -5.26
N LEU A 64 12.87 2.41 -4.94
CA LEU A 64 13.11 1.91 -3.59
C LEU A 64 14.45 1.14 -3.52
N PRO A 65 15.59 1.83 -3.28
CA PRO A 65 16.91 1.20 -3.30
C PRO A 65 17.06 0.03 -2.32
N ILE A 66 16.52 0.16 -1.11
CA ILE A 66 16.57 -0.89 -0.08
C ILE A 66 15.81 -2.14 -0.56
N THR A 67 14.58 -1.97 -1.07
CA THR A 67 13.77 -3.07 -1.60
C THR A 67 14.47 -3.77 -2.77
N LYS A 68 15.03 -3.01 -3.72
CA LYS A 68 15.77 -3.57 -4.86
C LYS A 68 16.99 -4.37 -4.42
N GLU A 69 17.74 -3.88 -3.43
CA GLU A 69 18.91 -4.59 -2.91
C GLU A 69 18.51 -5.86 -2.15
N LEU A 70 17.47 -5.81 -1.32
CA LEU A 70 16.95 -7.00 -0.64
C LEU A 70 16.46 -8.06 -1.62
N LEU A 71 15.73 -7.64 -2.66
CA LEU A 71 15.28 -8.54 -3.72
C LEU A 71 16.45 -9.22 -4.42
N ARG A 72 17.49 -8.45 -4.77
CA ARG A 72 18.73 -8.98 -5.37
C ARG A 72 19.40 -10.01 -4.47
N LYS A 73 19.51 -9.72 -3.16
CA LYS A 73 20.07 -10.66 -2.17
C LYS A 73 19.23 -11.92 -2.02
N ALA A 74 17.91 -11.81 -2.16
CA ALA A 74 16.98 -12.94 -2.13
C ALA A 74 16.93 -13.73 -3.45
N GLY A 75 17.63 -13.30 -4.50
CA GLY A 75 17.58 -13.92 -5.82
C GLY A 75 16.28 -13.67 -6.59
N GLY A 76 15.48 -12.68 -6.17
CA GLY A 76 14.25 -12.30 -6.85
C GLY A 76 14.49 -11.35 -8.03
N SER A 77 13.44 -11.16 -8.84
CA SER A 77 13.43 -10.26 -9.98
C SER A 77 12.22 -9.32 -9.93
N LEU A 78 12.37 -8.13 -10.50
CA LEU A 78 11.24 -7.24 -10.78
C LEU A 78 10.92 -7.34 -12.27
N TYR A 79 9.63 -7.32 -12.57
CA TYR A 79 9.12 -7.16 -13.93
C TYR A 79 8.23 -5.93 -13.97
N GLU A 80 8.39 -5.14 -15.04
CA GLU A 80 7.50 -4.02 -15.29
C GLU A 80 6.11 -4.57 -15.65
N VAL A 81 5.10 -4.22 -14.86
CA VAL A 81 3.72 -4.56 -15.17
C VAL A 81 3.11 -3.42 -15.97
N LYS A 82 2.52 -3.76 -17.12
CA LYS A 82 1.70 -2.85 -17.93
C LYS A 82 0.30 -3.39 -17.95
N GLY A 83 -0.67 -2.51 -17.75
CA GLY A 83 -2.08 -2.87 -17.71
C GLY A 83 -2.95 -1.67 -18.02
N ARG A 84 -4.23 -1.95 -18.28
CA ARG A 84 -5.28 -0.94 -18.31
C ARG A 84 -6.10 -1.11 -17.05
N ILE A 85 -6.30 -0.04 -16.32
CA ILE A 85 -7.19 -0.05 -15.16
C ILE A 85 -8.60 0.19 -15.69
N TRP A 86 -9.57 -0.56 -15.19
CA TRP A 86 -10.97 -0.42 -15.59
C TRP A 86 -11.80 -0.13 -14.35
N GLN A 87 -12.72 0.82 -14.48
CA GLN A 87 -13.69 1.15 -13.46
C GLN A 87 -15.11 1.02 -13.99
N LYS A 88 -16.05 0.73 -13.10
CA LYS A 88 -17.48 0.73 -13.42
C LYS A 88 -18.09 2.04 -12.94
N HIS A 89 -18.54 2.88 -13.86
CA HIS A 89 -19.21 4.14 -13.57
C HIS A 89 -20.60 4.13 -14.22
N GLU A 90 -21.64 4.46 -13.46
CA GLU A 90 -23.04 4.48 -13.94
C GLU A 90 -23.47 3.19 -14.67
N GLY A 91 -22.98 2.03 -14.24
CA GLY A 91 -23.31 0.75 -14.86
C GLY A 91 -22.44 0.36 -16.06
N HIS A 92 -21.60 1.27 -16.56
CA HIS A 92 -20.73 1.04 -17.72
C HIS A 92 -19.28 0.82 -17.30
N LEU A 93 -18.58 -0.08 -17.99
CA LEU A 93 -17.14 -0.23 -17.87
C LEU A 93 -16.45 0.84 -18.71
N GLN A 94 -15.54 1.58 -18.08
CA GLN A 94 -14.69 2.55 -18.75
C GLN A 94 -13.24 2.36 -18.30
N GLU A 95 -12.31 2.60 -19.22
CA GLU A 95 -10.89 2.61 -18.91
C GLU A 95 -10.63 3.80 -17.97
N GLN A 96 -10.01 3.51 -16.83
CA GLN A 96 -9.58 4.51 -15.87
C GLN A 96 -8.19 5.01 -16.30
N GLY A 97 -8.04 6.34 -16.32
CA GLY A 97 -6.74 6.98 -16.41
C GLY A 97 -6.01 6.88 -15.07
N ASP A 98 -5.67 8.02 -14.47
CA ASP A 98 -5.07 8.04 -13.13
C ASP A 98 -6.06 7.59 -12.04
N PHE A 99 -5.50 7.17 -10.89
CA PHE A 99 -6.27 6.66 -9.75
C PHE A 99 -7.28 7.67 -9.21
N ILE A 100 -6.99 8.96 -9.35
CA ILE A 100 -7.87 10.08 -9.03
C ILE A 100 -7.97 10.95 -10.28
N GLY A 101 -9.18 11.27 -10.73
CA GLY A 101 -9.39 12.17 -11.86
C GLY A 101 -8.94 13.59 -11.50
N ASP A 102 -8.41 14.35 -12.46
CA ASP A 102 -7.98 15.76 -12.28
C ASP A 102 -7.15 16.00 -11.01
N TYR A 103 -6.08 15.19 -10.84
CA TYR A 103 -5.20 15.26 -9.67
C TYR A 103 -4.61 16.66 -9.44
N ASP A 104 -4.36 17.42 -10.50
CA ASP A 104 -3.88 18.81 -10.40
C ASP A 104 -4.86 19.70 -9.62
N GLU A 105 -6.17 19.60 -9.88
CA GLU A 105 -7.20 20.37 -9.15
C GLU A 105 -7.32 19.90 -7.69
N LEU A 106 -7.14 18.60 -7.45
CA LEU A 106 -7.08 18.07 -6.09
C LEU A 106 -5.87 18.59 -5.31
N GLU A 107 -4.70 18.63 -5.95
CA GLU A 107 -3.46 19.11 -5.33
C GLU A 107 -3.56 20.61 -4.99
N GLU A 108 -4.17 21.41 -5.86
CA GLU A 108 -4.49 22.82 -5.57
C GLU A 108 -5.36 22.94 -4.32
N LYS A 109 -6.40 22.11 -4.19
CA LYS A 109 -7.27 22.11 -3.01
C LYS A 109 -6.56 21.66 -1.74
N PHE A 110 -5.62 20.71 -1.81
CA PHE A 110 -4.81 20.34 -0.65
C PHE A 110 -3.90 21.47 -0.19
N LYS A 111 -3.37 22.29 -1.12
CA LYS A 111 -2.51 23.44 -0.78
C LYS A 111 -3.27 24.58 -0.09
N GLU A 112 -4.60 24.64 -0.26
CA GLU A 112 -5.46 25.60 0.43
C GLU A 112 -5.71 25.24 1.90
N LEU A 113 -5.42 23.99 2.32
CA LEU A 113 -5.64 23.56 3.70
C LEU A 113 -4.55 24.09 4.64
N GLU A 114 -4.97 24.81 5.68
CA GLU A 114 -4.07 25.27 6.75
C GLU A 114 -3.83 24.19 7.82
N GLN A 115 -4.73 23.21 7.91
CA GLN A 115 -4.70 22.14 8.91
C GLN A 115 -5.24 20.84 8.33
N ASP A 116 -4.82 19.72 8.92
CA ASP A 116 -5.36 18.40 8.57
C ASP A 116 -6.85 18.32 8.92
N ILE A 117 -7.64 17.78 8.00
CA ILE A 117 -9.07 17.53 8.16
C ILE A 117 -9.41 16.10 7.72
N SER A 118 -10.59 15.61 8.07
CA SER A 118 -11.05 14.31 7.60
C SER A 118 -11.31 14.34 6.08
N VAL A 119 -11.17 13.19 5.42
CA VAL A 119 -11.52 13.06 4.00
C VAL A 119 -12.99 13.43 3.76
N LYS A 120 -13.87 13.07 4.69
CA LYS A 120 -15.29 13.46 4.65
C LYS A 120 -15.46 14.97 4.64
N ASP A 121 -14.85 15.68 5.60
CA ASP A 121 -14.94 17.13 5.68
C ASP A 121 -14.35 17.80 4.43
N PHE A 122 -13.29 17.22 3.87
CA PHE A 122 -12.69 17.71 2.63
C PHE A 122 -13.65 17.56 1.43
N LEU A 123 -14.29 16.40 1.29
CA LEU A 123 -15.27 16.15 0.23
C LEU A 123 -16.48 17.09 0.33
N GLU A 124 -16.97 17.32 1.55
CA GLU A 124 -18.16 18.15 1.80
C GLU A 124 -17.87 19.65 1.65
N ASN A 125 -16.73 20.13 2.17
CA ASN A 125 -16.46 21.56 2.31
C ASN A 125 -15.50 22.12 1.27
N CYS A 126 -14.55 21.34 0.77
CA CYS A 126 -13.52 21.81 -0.16
C CYS A 126 -13.84 21.45 -1.62
N LEU A 127 -14.56 20.35 -1.82
CA LEU A 127 -14.98 19.87 -3.13
C LEU A 127 -16.49 20.05 -3.33
N SER A 128 -17.09 21.17 -2.92
CA SER A 128 -18.55 21.40 -3.00
C SER A 128 -19.03 21.90 -4.37
N GLY A 129 -20.15 21.38 -4.88
CA GLY A 129 -20.80 21.83 -6.12
C GLY A 129 -20.69 20.84 -7.30
N GLU A 130 -21.47 21.06 -8.36
CA GLU A 130 -21.59 20.11 -9.50
C GLU A 130 -20.25 19.90 -10.22
N LYS A 131 -19.43 20.94 -10.35
CA LYS A 131 -18.14 20.83 -11.06
C LYS A 131 -17.18 19.80 -10.44
N TYR A 132 -17.33 19.50 -9.15
CA TYR A 132 -16.46 18.57 -8.42
C TYR A 132 -17.06 17.17 -8.28
N GLU A 133 -18.22 16.88 -8.90
CA GLU A 133 -18.89 15.59 -8.71
C GLU A 133 -18.03 14.39 -9.11
N ALA A 134 -17.38 14.46 -10.28
CA ALA A 134 -16.45 13.43 -10.73
C ALA A 134 -15.22 13.29 -9.82
N LEU A 135 -14.66 14.41 -9.35
CA LEU A 135 -13.50 14.40 -8.46
C LEU A 135 -13.87 13.82 -7.08
N ARG A 136 -15.01 14.19 -6.50
CA ARG A 136 -15.53 13.59 -5.26
C ARG A 136 -15.72 12.08 -5.43
N PHE A 137 -16.35 11.65 -6.52
CA PHE A 137 -16.56 10.24 -6.80
C PHE A 137 -15.23 9.47 -6.89
N THR A 138 -14.26 9.97 -7.65
CA THR A 138 -12.96 9.28 -7.81
C THR A 138 -12.16 9.26 -6.52
N LEU A 139 -12.11 10.36 -5.76
CA LEU A 139 -11.43 10.42 -4.47
C LEU A 139 -12.09 9.49 -3.44
N GLN A 140 -13.43 9.45 -3.40
CA GLN A 140 -14.16 8.53 -2.52
C GLN A 140 -13.83 7.07 -2.83
N ASN A 141 -13.93 6.66 -4.11
CA ASN A 141 -13.58 5.29 -4.52
C ASN A 141 -12.11 4.97 -4.23
N TYR A 142 -11.20 5.93 -4.38
CA TYR A 142 -9.81 5.73 -4.04
C TYR A 142 -9.64 5.47 -2.54
N VAL A 143 -10.29 6.24 -1.67
CA VAL A 143 -10.16 6.07 -0.23
C VAL A 143 -10.86 4.79 0.27
N GLU A 144 -12.08 4.53 -0.18
CA GLU A 144 -12.82 3.31 0.19
C GLU A 144 -12.18 2.05 -0.41
N GLY A 145 -11.68 2.12 -1.65
CA GLY A 145 -11.12 0.97 -2.35
C GLY A 145 -9.66 0.68 -1.97
N TYR A 146 -8.80 1.70 -2.00
CA TYR A 146 -7.36 1.54 -1.76
C TYR A 146 -7.02 1.49 -0.27
N TYR A 147 -7.59 2.41 0.53
CA TYR A 147 -7.33 2.47 1.96
C TYR A 147 -8.30 1.62 2.78
N ALA A 148 -9.36 1.07 2.18
CA ALA A 148 -10.43 0.36 2.89
C ALA A 148 -11.02 1.19 4.04
N ALA A 149 -11.02 2.52 3.89
CA ALA A 149 -11.49 3.46 4.89
C ALA A 149 -12.93 3.88 4.59
N ASP A 150 -13.76 3.90 5.62
CA ASP A 150 -15.14 4.39 5.52
C ASP A 150 -15.16 5.93 5.52
N ILE A 151 -15.91 6.51 4.59
CA ILE A 151 -16.11 7.96 4.45
C ILE A 151 -17.47 8.40 5.04
N ALA A 152 -18.32 7.46 5.46
CA ALA A 152 -19.63 7.74 6.05
C ALA A 152 -19.60 8.58 7.34
#